data_AF-A0A2E3UEH1-F1
#
_entry.id   AF-A0A2E3UEH1-F1
#
_cell.length_a   1.000
_cell.length_b   1.000
_cell.length_c   1.000
_cell.angle_alpha   90.00
_cell.angle_beta   90.00
_cell.angle_gamma   90.00
#
_symmetry.space_group_name_H-M   'P 1'
#
loop_
_entity.id
_entity.type
_entity.pdbx_description
1 polymer ?
#
loop_
_entity_poly.entity_id
_entity_poly.type
_entity_poly.pdbx_seq_one_letter_code
_entity_poly.pdbx_strand_id
1 'polypeptide(L)'
;MTPNATRKAVAHLMEVHQASQRRACSALDVDRPTVRYKSRRDDDTGLRGAMKTVAKERRRFGYRWLQVMVERQGWQVNHKKFRRIYREEKLQVRRRGDRKRALGTAGPRRFRAAGL
;
A
#
# COMPACT_ATOMS: atom_id res chain seq x y z
N MET A 1 -5.11 21.89 10.19
CA MET A 1 -4.99 21.75 8.72
C MET A 1 -3.80 20.83 8.37
N THR A 2 -3.85 20.05 7.28
CA THR A 2 -2.67 19.25 6.87
C THR A 2 -1.63 20.12 6.15
N PRO A 3 -0.32 19.84 6.27
CA PRO A 3 0.72 20.63 5.58
C PRO A 3 0.59 20.64 4.05
N ASN A 4 -0.05 19.63 3.47
CA ASN A 4 -0.29 19.58 2.03
C ASN A 4 -1.47 20.49 1.63
N ALA A 5 -2.50 20.58 2.49
CA ALA A 5 -3.63 21.49 2.25
C ALA A 5 -3.18 22.97 2.34
N THR A 6 -2.34 23.32 3.32
CA THR A 6 -1.80 24.69 3.44
C THR A 6 -0.94 25.07 2.23
N ARG A 7 -0.09 24.15 1.74
CA ARG A 7 0.69 24.36 0.50
C ARG A 7 -0.20 24.63 -0.71
N LYS A 8 -1.26 23.84 -0.88
CA LYS A 8 -2.23 24.03 -1.97
C LYS A 8 -2.95 25.37 -1.86
N ALA A 9 -3.36 25.76 -0.65
CA ALA A 9 -3.99 27.05 -0.41
C ALA A 9 -3.05 28.22 -0.75
N VAL A 10 -1.78 28.16 -0.35
CA VAL A 10 -0.78 29.18 -0.72
C VAL A 10 -0.56 29.24 -2.23
N ALA A 11 -0.44 28.09 -2.91
CA ALA A 11 -0.29 28.04 -4.36
C ALA A 11 -1.49 28.65 -5.09
N HIS A 12 -2.71 28.32 -4.64
CA HIS A 12 -3.95 28.89 -5.18
C HIS A 12 -4.02 30.42 -4.98
N LEU A 13 -3.62 30.92 -3.81
CA LEU A 13 -3.55 32.36 -3.54
C LEU A 13 -2.55 33.08 -4.44
N MET A 14 -1.40 32.47 -4.71
CA MET A 14 -0.41 33.02 -5.63
C MET A 14 -0.94 33.08 -7.07
N GLU A 15 -1.66 32.05 -7.53
CA GLU A 15 -2.19 31.95 -8.89
C GLU A 15 -3.38 32.90 -9.12
N VAL A 16 -4.40 32.86 -8.25
CA VAL A 16 -5.64 33.63 -8.40
C VAL A 16 -5.43 35.12 -8.16
N HIS A 17 -4.62 35.48 -7.16
CA HIS A 17 -4.43 36.88 -6.76
C HIS A 17 -3.09 37.47 -7.21
N GLN A 18 -2.31 36.74 -8.01
CA GLN A 18 -0.96 37.14 -8.44
C GLN A 18 -0.08 37.59 -7.26
N ALA A 19 -0.33 37.03 -6.08
CA ALA A 19 0.32 37.42 -4.86
C ALA A 19 1.72 36.80 -4.79
N SER A 20 2.70 37.56 -4.30
CA SER A 20 4.02 36.98 -4.00
C SER A 20 3.89 35.90 -2.93
N GLN A 21 4.75 34.87 -2.97
CA GLN A 21 4.78 33.81 -1.97
C GLN A 21 4.81 34.36 -0.54
N ARG A 22 5.51 35.48 -0.31
CA ARG A 22 5.57 36.13 1.01
C ARG A 22 4.20 36.63 1.48
N ARG A 23 3.45 37.31 0.60
CA ARG A 23 2.09 37.79 0.91
C ARG A 23 1.11 36.63 1.12
N ALA A 24 1.15 35.63 0.25
CA ALA A 24 0.28 34.45 0.36
C ALA A 24 0.54 33.65 1.66
N CYS A 25 1.80 33.49 2.05
CA CYS A 25 2.15 32.84 3.33
C CYS A 25 1.72 33.68 4.55
N SER A 26 1.87 35.00 4.49
CA SER A 26 1.47 35.91 5.58
C SER A 26 -0.05 35.94 5.77
N ALA A 27 -0.82 35.86 4.69
CA ALA A 27 -2.28 35.85 4.74
C ALA A 27 -2.87 34.58 5.35
N LEU A 28 -2.15 33.46 5.25
CA LEU A 28 -2.58 32.15 5.76
C LEU A 28 -1.86 31.72 7.05
N ASP A 29 -0.99 32.58 7.59
CA ASP A 29 -0.13 32.29 8.75
C ASP A 29 0.67 30.98 8.60
N VAL A 30 1.32 30.81 7.44
CA VAL A 30 2.11 29.61 7.11
C VAL A 30 3.59 29.93 6.99
N ASP A 31 4.42 29.10 7.62
CA ASP A 31 5.86 29.15 7.48
C ASP A 31 6.34 28.90 6.03
N ARG A 32 7.18 29.80 5.52
CA ARG A 32 7.75 29.72 4.16
C ARG A 32 8.58 28.44 3.92
N PRO A 33 9.40 27.94 4.88
CA PRO A 33 10.09 26.65 4.72
C PRO A 33 9.14 25.50 4.45
N THR A 34 7.97 25.49 5.10
CA THR A 34 6.94 24.48 4.89
C THR A 34 6.43 24.50 3.45
N VAL A 35 6.26 25.68 2.85
CA VAL A 35 5.83 25.82 1.45
C VAL A 35 6.95 25.46 0.47
N ARG A 36 8.20 25.79 0.79
CA ARG A 36 9.36 25.52 -0.07
C ARG A 36 9.81 24.07 -0.07
N TYR A 37 9.47 23.30 0.96
CA TYR A 37 9.88 21.91 1.07
C TYR A 37 9.32 21.06 -0.08
N LYS A 38 10.23 20.59 -0.93
CA LYS A 38 9.96 19.59 -1.98
C LYS A 38 10.40 18.23 -1.47
N SER A 39 9.47 17.26 -1.44
CA SER A 39 9.84 15.89 -1.10
C SER A 39 10.71 15.31 -2.21
N ARG A 40 11.96 14.97 -1.89
CA ARG A 40 12.81 14.16 -2.77
C ARG A 40 12.40 12.70 -2.59
N ARG A 41 11.49 12.23 -3.44
CA ARG A 41 11.20 10.81 -3.59
C ARG A 41 11.75 10.41 -4.93
N ASP A 42 12.73 9.51 -4.94
CA ASP A 42 13.16 8.91 -6.18
C ASP A 42 11.99 8.11 -6.76
N ASP A 43 11.83 8.21 -8.07
CA ASP A 43 10.84 7.42 -8.79
C ASP A 43 11.25 5.95 -8.67
N ASP A 44 10.62 5.25 -7.73
CA ASP A 44 10.79 3.83 -7.39
C ASP A 44 10.47 2.86 -8.55
N THR A 45 10.53 3.33 -9.79
CA THR A 45 10.15 2.66 -11.04
C THR A 45 10.92 1.36 -11.24
N GLY A 46 12.24 1.37 -11.07
CA GLY A 46 13.07 0.17 -11.18
C GLY A 46 12.69 -0.90 -10.17
N LEU A 47 12.50 -0.51 -8.91
CA LEU A 47 12.08 -1.42 -7.83
C LEU A 47 10.67 -1.96 -8.06
N ARG A 48 9.73 -1.13 -8.51
CA ARG A 48 8.37 -1.56 -8.89
C ARG A 48 8.42 -2.59 -10.02
N GLY A 49 9.27 -2.38 -11.01
CA GLY A 49 9.52 -3.31 -12.11
C GLY A 49 9.99 -4.67 -11.59
N ALA A 50 11.06 -4.69 -10.79
CA ALA A 50 11.61 -5.91 -10.20
C ALA A 50 10.56 -6.67 -9.36
N MET A 51 9.82 -5.95 -8.50
CA MET A 51 8.76 -6.54 -7.68
C MET A 51 7.64 -7.17 -8.55
N LYS A 52 7.25 -6.51 -9.65
CA LYS A 52 6.23 -7.05 -10.58
C LYS A 52 6.72 -8.30 -11.30
N THR A 53 7.98 -8.32 -11.73
CA THR A 53 8.57 -9.49 -12.40
C THR A 53 8.54 -10.71 -11.47
N VAL A 54 9.05 -10.56 -10.24
CA VAL A 54 9.02 -11.66 -9.23
C VAL A 54 7.59 -12.07 -8.88
N ALA A 55 6.66 -11.11 -8.77
CA ALA A 55 5.26 -11.41 -8.46
C ALA A 55 4.53 -12.15 -9.60
N LYS A 56 4.91 -11.89 -10.86
CA LYS A 56 4.37 -12.60 -12.03
C LYS A 56 4.86 -14.06 -12.05
N GLU A 57 6.13 -14.31 -11.78
CA GLU A 57 6.69 -15.66 -11.73
C GLU A 57 6.00 -16.52 -10.66
N ARG A 58 5.78 -15.97 -9.46
CA ARG A 58 5.22 -16.73 -8.32
C ARG A 58 4.11 -15.97 -7.60
N ARG A 59 2.91 -16.02 -8.18
CA ARG A 59 1.69 -15.30 -7.73
C ARG A 59 1.25 -15.54 -6.28
N ARG A 60 1.70 -16.61 -5.61
CA ARG A 60 1.31 -16.94 -4.22
C ARG A 60 2.30 -16.46 -3.17
N PHE A 61 3.38 -15.79 -3.57
CA PHE A 61 4.33 -15.24 -2.64
C PHE A 61 3.78 -14.01 -1.92
N GLY A 62 3.77 -14.09 -0.58
CA GLY A 62 3.53 -12.93 0.25
C GLY A 62 4.76 -12.02 0.30
N TYR A 63 4.62 -10.84 0.90
CA TYR A 63 5.65 -9.81 0.93
C TYR A 63 7.02 -10.31 1.46
N ARG A 64 7.03 -11.24 2.42
CA ARG A 64 8.27 -11.76 3.03
C ARG A 64 9.12 -12.57 2.03
N TRP A 65 8.48 -13.41 1.22
CA TRP A 65 9.18 -14.16 0.17
C TRP A 65 9.52 -13.27 -1.03
N LEU A 66 8.64 -12.34 -1.39
CA LEU A 66 8.91 -11.37 -2.44
C LEU A 66 10.14 -10.51 -2.10
N GLN A 67 10.27 -10.09 -0.84
CA GLN A 67 11.40 -9.30 -0.37
C GLN A 67 12.73 -10.04 -0.52
N VAL A 68 12.81 -11.30 -0.07
CA VAL A 68 14.03 -12.12 -0.20
C VAL A 68 14.44 -12.32 -1.67
N MET A 69 13.47 -12.53 -2.56
CA MET A 69 13.74 -12.69 -4.00
C MET A 69 14.28 -11.40 -4.63
N VAL A 70 13.71 -10.25 -4.25
CA VAL A 70 14.16 -8.94 -4.73
C VAL A 70 15.53 -8.58 -4.15
N GLU A 71 15.81 -8.93 -2.90
CA GLU A 71 17.13 -8.77 -2.27
C GLU A 71 18.20 -9.64 -2.96
N ARG A 72 17.86 -10.85 -3.39
CA ARG A 72 18.76 -11.71 -4.19
C ARG A 72 19.10 -11.13 -5.56
N GLN A 73 18.27 -10.23 -6.10
CA GLN A 73 18.54 -9.49 -7.33
C GLN A 73 19.39 -8.23 -7.08
N GLY A 74 19.89 -8.03 -5.85
CA GLY A 74 20.76 -6.91 -5.48
C GLY A 74 20.04 -5.69 -4.92
N TRP A 75 18.72 -5.73 -4.75
CA TRP A 75 17.96 -4.58 -4.24
C TRP A 75 17.95 -4.56 -2.70
N GLN A 76 18.71 -3.64 -2.11
CA GLN A 76 18.65 -3.39 -0.67
C GLN A 76 17.60 -2.32 -0.36
N VAL A 77 16.41 -2.75 0.09
CA VAL A 77 15.28 -1.85 0.33
C VAL A 77 14.79 -2.00 1.77
N ASN A 78 14.60 -0.88 2.45
CA ASN A 78 13.97 -0.87 3.77
C ASN A 78 12.58 -1.52 3.70
N HIS A 79 12.29 -2.46 4.62
CA HIS A 79 11.02 -3.16 4.72
C HIS A 79 9.78 -2.23 4.72
N LYS A 80 9.90 -1.01 5.29
CA LYS A 80 8.80 -0.01 5.27
C LYS A 80 8.48 0.45 3.85
N LYS A 81 9.52 0.75 3.06
CA LYS A 81 9.41 1.18 1.66
C LYS A 81 8.88 0.03 0.80
N PHE A 82 9.41 -1.18 0.98
CA PHE A 82 8.93 -2.38 0.29
C PHE A 82 7.45 -2.64 0.56
N ARG A 83 7.02 -2.58 1.83
CA ARG A 83 5.63 -2.81 2.22
C ARG A 83 4.67 -1.74 1.66
N ARG A 84 5.11 -0.48 1.56
CA ARG A 84 4.36 0.59 0.91
C ARG A 84 4.13 0.29 -0.56
N ILE A 85 5.21 0.03 -1.31
CA ILE A 85 5.14 -0.26 -2.76
C ILE A 85 4.32 -1.52 -3.02
N TYR A 86 4.49 -2.57 -2.20
CA TYR A 86 3.71 -3.80 -2.29
C TYR A 86 2.19 -3.57 -2.18
N ARG A 87 1.77 -2.65 -1.31
CA ARG A 87 0.36 -2.26 -1.16
C ARG A 87 -0.12 -1.41 -2.34
N GLU A 88 0.68 -0.42 -2.75
CA GLU A 88 0.36 0.47 -3.89
C GLU A 88 0.23 -0.32 -5.20
N GLU A 89 1.10 -1.30 -5.44
CA GLU A 89 1.09 -2.18 -6.62
C GLU A 89 0.08 -3.34 -6.52
N LYS A 90 -0.72 -3.40 -5.46
CA LYS A 90 -1.75 -4.43 -5.24
C LYS A 90 -1.23 -5.87 -5.36
N LEU A 91 0.03 -6.11 -4.99
CA LEU A 91 0.67 -7.44 -5.05
C LEU A 91 0.22 -8.38 -3.92
N GLN A 92 -0.88 -8.06 -3.24
CA GLN A 92 -1.38 -8.82 -2.11
C GLN A 92 -1.94 -10.17 -2.56
N VAL A 93 -1.42 -11.24 -1.96
CA VAL A 93 -1.96 -12.59 -2.17
C VAL A 93 -3.42 -12.62 -1.73
N ARG A 94 -4.34 -12.90 -2.67
CA ARG A 94 -5.76 -13.06 -2.36
C ARG A 94 -5.93 -14.29 -1.47
N ARG A 95 -6.64 -14.13 -0.37
CA ARG A 95 -7.10 -15.27 0.43
C ARG A 95 -8.03 -16.13 -0.43
N ARG A 96 -7.78 -17.44 -0.47
CA ARG A 96 -8.71 -18.39 -1.07
C ARG A 96 -9.99 -18.35 -0.24
N GLY A 97 -11.13 -18.16 -0.88
CA GLY A 97 -12.42 -18.26 -0.18
C GLY A 97 -12.51 -19.61 0.51
N ASP A 98 -12.90 -19.60 1.77
CA ASP A 98 -13.08 -20.83 2.53
C ASP A 98 -14.07 -21.71 1.78
N ARG A 99 -13.69 -22.96 1.51
CA ARG A 99 -14.67 -23.95 1.05
C ARG A 99 -15.67 -24.09 2.19
N LYS A 100 -16.96 -23.85 1.92
CA LYS A 100 -18.04 -24.22 2.86
C LYS A 100 -17.84 -25.68 3.21
N ARG A 101 -17.32 -25.97 4.40
CA ARG A 101 -17.32 -27.33 4.93
C ARG A 101 -18.79 -27.67 5.14
N ALA A 102 -19.25 -28.78 4.59
CA ALA A 102 -20.57 -29.30 4.95
C ALA A 102 -20.57 -29.46 6.47
N LEU A 103 -21.43 -28.70 7.16
CA LEU A 103 -21.72 -28.97 8.56
C LEU A 103 -22.36 -30.36 8.55
N GLY A 104 -21.61 -31.36 9.03
CA GLY A 104 -21.97 -32.76 8.88
C GLY A 104 -23.39 -33.02 9.37
N THR A 105 -24.27 -33.44 8.48
CA THR A 105 -25.52 -34.09 8.88
C THR A 105 -25.24 -35.57 9.03
N ALA A 106 -24.67 -35.94 10.17
CA ALA A 106 -24.58 -37.33 10.59
C ALA A 106 -24.91 -37.39 12.08
N GLY A 107 -26.20 -37.25 12.40
CA GLY A 107 -26.71 -37.81 13.65
C GLY A 107 -26.50 -39.33 13.62
N PRO A 108 -26.15 -39.97 14.73
CA PRO A 108 -25.87 -41.41 14.74
C PRO A 108 -27.12 -42.17 14.29
N ARG A 109 -26.98 -43.02 13.25
CA ARG A 109 -28.02 -43.96 12.84
C ARG A 109 -28.21 -44.95 13.99
N ARG A 110 -29.34 -44.85 14.71
CA ARG A 110 -29.76 -45.87 15.67
C ARG A 110 -30.08 -47.15 14.90
N PHE A 111 -29.20 -48.16 14.98
CA PHE A 111 -29.55 -49.51 14.55
C PHE A 111 -30.61 -50.05 15.52
N ARG A 112 -31.85 -50.19 15.05
CA ARG A 112 -32.90 -50.89 15.80
C ARG A 112 -32.58 -52.38 15.67
N ALA A 113 -32.11 -53.00 16.76
CA ALA A 113 -31.97 -54.44 16.84
C ALA A 113 -33.36 -55.08 16.65
N ALA A 114 -33.51 -55.93 15.64
CA ALA A 114 -34.66 -56.82 15.53
C ALA A 114 -34.45 -57.96 16.52
N GLY A 115 -35.30 -58.02 17.54
CA GLY A 115 -35.37 -59.15 18.47
C GLY A 115 -36.01 -60.37 17.82
N LEU A 116 -35.51 -61.54 18.23
CA LEU A 116 -36.08 -62.88 18.04
C LEU A 116 -37.49 -63.01 18.61
#